data_AF-E4TS71-F1
#
_entry.id   AF-E4TS71-F1
#
_cell.length_a   1.000
_cell.length_b   1.000
_cell.length_c   1.000
_cell.angle_alpha   90.00
_cell.angle_beta   90.00
_cell.angle_gamma   90.00
#
_symmetry.space_group_name_H-M   'P 1'
#
loop_
_entity.id
_entity.type
_entity.pdbx_description
1 polymer ?
#
loop_
_entity_poly.entity_id
_entity_poly.type
_entity_poly.pdbx_seq_one_letter_code
_entity_poly.pdbx_strand_id
1 'polypeptide(L)'
;MEVEQNQACTELLQLVIDGQATKEQHQELMKHLEECESCREEYLLSKVIKESLKSHVKANGTPKDLVNSIQNKISDTAASIK
;
A
#
# COMPACT_ATOMS: atom_id res chain seq x y z
N MET A 1 20.23 20.29 13.84
CA MET A 1 19.75 18.97 14.30
C MET A 1 18.50 18.59 13.50
N GLU A 2 18.51 18.80 12.18
CA GLU A 2 17.31 18.70 11.32
C GLU A 2 17.42 17.55 10.29
N VAL A 3 18.55 16.85 10.25
CA VAL A 3 18.85 15.84 9.23
C VAL A 3 18.32 14.45 9.61
N GLU A 4 18.29 14.11 10.90
CA GLU A 4 17.89 12.77 11.37
C GLU A 4 16.36 12.57 11.37
N GLN A 5 15.59 13.65 11.58
CA GLN A 5 14.12 13.57 11.60
C GLN A 5 13.53 13.31 10.20
N ASN A 6 14.26 13.70 9.16
CA ASN A 6 13.84 13.55 7.77
C ASN A 6 14.02 12.11 7.27
N GLN A 7 15.10 11.43 7.67
CA GLN A 7 15.39 10.05 7.23
C GLN A 7 14.37 9.02 7.75
N ALA A 8 14.03 9.09 9.04
CA ALA A 8 13.01 8.21 9.61
C ALA A 8 11.63 8.42 8.95
N CYS A 9 11.33 9.67 8.57
CA CYS A 9 10.10 9.99 7.85
C CYS A 9 10.09 9.43 6.43
N THR A 10 11.20 9.54 5.70
CA THR A 10 11.34 8.97 4.36
C THR A 10 11.17 7.44 4.41
N GLU A 11 11.77 6.76 5.38
CA GLU A 11 11.63 5.30 5.54
C GLU A 11 10.19 4.89 5.82
N LEU A 12 9.49 5.57 6.72
CA LEU A 12 8.09 5.31 7.03
C LEU A 12 7.18 5.55 5.81
N LEU A 13 7.45 6.61 5.06
CA LEU A 13 6.74 6.93 3.82
C LEU A 13 6.92 5.82 2.78
N GLN A 14 8.15 5.33 2.57
CA GLN A 14 8.42 4.23 1.65
C GLN A 14 7.71 2.93 2.08
N LEU A 15 7.76 2.58 3.37
CA LEU A 15 7.05 1.40 3.90
C LEU A 15 5.54 1.45 3.63
N VAL A 16 4.93 2.62 3.83
CA VAL A 16 3.51 2.84 3.56
C VAL A 16 3.21 2.76 2.07
N ILE A 17 4.01 3.43 1.23
CA ILE A 17 3.84 3.40 -0.22
C ILE A 17 3.94 1.97 -0.73
N ASP A 18 4.90 1.17 -0.26
CA ASP A 18 5.08 -0.22 -0.67
C ASP A 18 3.98 -1.17 -0.17
N GLY A 19 3.26 -0.78 0.88
CA GLY A 19 2.24 -1.63 1.53
C GLY A 19 2.84 -2.62 2.53
N GLN A 20 4.03 -2.31 3.05
CA GLN A 20 4.75 -3.10 4.05
C GLN A 20 4.59 -2.55 5.48
N ALA A 21 3.99 -1.37 5.63
CA ALA A 21 3.74 -0.75 6.92
C ALA A 21 2.65 -1.46 7.73
N THR A 22 2.80 -1.49 9.05
CA THR A 22 1.74 -1.90 9.98
C THR A 22 0.63 -0.85 10.05
N LYS A 23 -0.49 -1.18 10.70
CA LYS A 23 -1.61 -0.24 10.89
C LYS A 23 -1.19 0.97 11.71
N GLU A 24 -0.37 0.75 12.74
CA GLU A 24 0.14 1.77 13.64
C GLU A 24 1.05 2.74 12.90
N GLN A 25 1.98 2.22 12.09
CA GLN A 25 2.86 2.98 11.22
C GLN A 25 2.08 3.82 10.20
N HIS A 26 0.99 3.27 9.67
CA HIS A 26 0.12 3.99 8.75
C HIS A 26 -0.55 5.19 9.43
N GLN A 27 -1.04 5.01 10.65
CA GLN A 27 -1.66 6.09 11.43
C GLN A 27 -0.65 7.16 11.84
N GLU A 28 0.56 6.75 12.23
CA GLU A 28 1.66 7.66 12.55
C GLU A 28 2.01 8.54 11.36
N LEU A 29 2.17 7.95 10.17
CA LEU A 29 2.43 8.71 8.95
C LEU A 29 1.28 9.67 8.64
N MET A 30 0.02 9.22 8.71
CA MET A 30 -1.12 10.09 8.40
C MET A 30 -1.17 11.33 9.30
N LYS A 31 -0.86 11.19 10.59
CA LYS A 31 -0.75 12.34 11.51
C LYS A 31 0.38 13.28 11.12
N HIS A 32 1.55 12.72 10.78
CA HIS A 32 2.69 13.53 10.35
C HIS A 32 2.39 14.34 9.07
N LEU A 33 1.66 13.75 8.11
CA LEU A 33 1.27 14.43 6.88
C LEU A 33 0.29 15.61 7.10
N GLU A 34 -0.35 15.72 8.26
CA GLU A 34 -1.17 16.89 8.63
C GLU A 34 -0.30 18.09 9.04
N GLU A 35 0.89 17.83 9.58
CA GLU A 35 1.80 18.84 10.12
C GLU A 35 2.93 19.22 9.16
N CYS A 36 3.27 18.32 8.22
CA CYS A 36 4.41 18.48 7.31
C CYS A 36 3.97 18.49 5.83
N GLU A 37 3.93 19.68 5.23
CA GLU A 37 3.51 19.88 3.84
C GLU A 37 4.47 19.22 2.83
N SER A 38 5.79 19.30 3.06
CA SER A 38 6.79 18.71 2.16
C SER A 38 6.69 17.19 2.10
N CYS A 39 6.54 16.53 3.24
CA CYS A 39 6.32 15.07 3.28
C CYS A 39 4.99 14.67 2.65
N ARG A 40 3.96 15.54 2.73
CA ARG A 40 2.66 15.32 2.09
C ARG A 40 2.77 15.37 0.57
N GLU A 41 3.52 16.32 0.03
CA GLU A 41 3.80 16.40 -1.41
C GLU A 41 4.56 15.16 -1.91
N GLU A 42 5.61 14.74 -1.19
CA GLU A 42 6.39 13.55 -1.52
C GLU A 42 5.54 12.27 -1.48
N TYR A 43 4.67 12.14 -0.48
CA TYR A 43 3.74 11.01 -0.36
C TYR A 43 2.78 10.96 -1.54
N LEU A 44 2.16 12.09 -1.89
CA LEU A 44 1.22 12.17 -3.01
C LEU A 44 1.89 11.86 -4.34
N LEU A 45 3.08 12.41 -4.58
CA LEU A 45 3.86 12.14 -5.78
C LEU A 45 4.18 10.64 -5.90
N SER A 46 4.74 10.05 -4.85
CA SER A 46 5.12 8.63 -4.81
C SER A 46 3.91 7.71 -5.01
N LYS A 47 2.76 8.07 -4.41
CA LYS A 47 1.50 7.34 -4.56
C LYS A 47 1.00 7.38 -6.02
N VAL A 48 0.99 8.56 -6.64
CA VAL A 48 0.57 8.72 -8.04
C VAL A 48 1.47 7.94 -8.98
N ILE A 49 2.79 7.95 -8.76
CA ILE A 49 3.74 7.14 -9.53
C ILE A 49 3.40 5.65 -9.39
N LYS A 50 3.18 5.16 -8.16
CA LYS A 50 2.82 3.76 -7.92
C LYS A 50 1.51 3.38 -8.61
N GLU A 51 0.49 4.24 -8.54
CA GLU A 51 -0.81 4.02 -9.20
C GLU A 51 -0.69 4.00 -10.72
N SER A 52 0.09 4.93 -11.29
CA SER A 52 0.42 4.96 -12.71
C SER A 52 1.11 3.66 -13.14
N LEU A 53 2.17 3.24 -12.43
CA LEU A 53 2.87 1.99 -12.69
C LEU A 53 1.94 0.77 -12.61
N LYS A 54 1.05 0.69 -11.62
CA LYS A 54 0.04 -0.38 -11.52
C LYS A 54 -0.87 -0.44 -12.74
N SER A 55 -1.22 0.70 -13.33
CA SER A 55 -2.07 0.74 -14.53
C SER A 55 -1.34 0.29 -15.80
N HIS A 56 -0.03 0.55 -15.88
CA HIS A 56 0.81 0.20 -17.03
C HIS A 56 1.38 -1.22 -16.96
N VAL A 57 1.66 -1.71 -15.74
CA VAL A 57 2.03 -3.10 -15.49
C VAL A 57 0.74 -3.93 -15.53
N LYS A 58 0.33 -4.36 -16.72
CA LYS A 58 -0.72 -5.36 -16.86
C LYS A 58 -0.35 -6.59 -16.02
N ALA A 59 -1.29 -7.07 -15.22
CA ALA A 59 -1.25 -8.39 -14.61
C ALA A 59 -1.33 -9.44 -15.73
N ASN A 60 -0.23 -9.60 -16.47
CA ASN A 60 -0.12 -10.59 -17.52
C ASN A 60 -0.05 -11.95 -16.85
N GLY A 61 -1.16 -12.70 -16.92
CA GLY A 61 -1.08 -14.15 -16.87
C GLY A 61 -1.41 -14.85 -15.56
N THR A 62 -2.36 -14.35 -14.74
CA THR A 62 -2.97 -15.24 -13.75
C THR A 62 -3.82 -16.28 -14.48
N PRO A 63 -3.52 -17.59 -14.39
CA PRO A 63 -4.32 -18.62 -15.05
C PRO A 63 -5.77 -18.55 -14.56
N LYS A 64 -6.74 -18.59 -15.49
CA LYS A 64 -8.17 -18.53 -15.15
C LYS A 64 -8.58 -19.63 -14.18
N ASP A 65 -7.98 -20.82 -14.32
CA ASP A 65 -8.25 -21.96 -13.44
C ASP A 65 -7.85 -21.69 -11.99
N LEU A 66 -6.76 -20.94 -11.77
CA LEU A 66 -6.34 -20.56 -10.43
C LEU A 66 -7.34 -19.57 -9.82
N VAL A 67 -7.81 -18.59 -10.59
CA VAL A 67 -8.83 -17.63 -10.15
C VAL A 67 -10.12 -18.38 -9.77
N ASN A 68 -10.58 -19.28 -10.63
CA ASN A 68 -11.78 -20.09 -10.39
C ASN A 68 -11.64 -20.97 -9.15
N SER A 69 -10.49 -21.62 -8.98
CA SER A 69 -10.22 -22.47 -7.81
C SER A 69 -10.25 -21.68 -6.50
N ILE A 70 -9.67 -20.47 -6.49
CA ILE A 70 -9.71 -19.58 -5.33
C ILE A 70 -11.15 -19.14 -5.04
N GLN A 71 -11.91 -18.72 -6.06
CA GLN A 71 -13.30 -18.28 -5.90
C GLN A 71 -14.21 -19.39 -5.36
N ASN A 72 -14.05 -20.61 -5.87
CA ASN A 72 -14.80 -21.78 -5.41
C ASN A 72 -14.52 -22.06 -3.93
N LYS A 73 -13.24 -22.10 -3.53
CA LYS A 73 -12.87 -22.33 -2.12
C LYS A 73 -13.44 -21.26 -1.17
N ILE A 74 -13.43 -19.99 -1.57
CA ILE A 74 -14.01 -18.90 -0.76
C ILE A 74 -15.51 -19.12 -0.62
N SER A 75 -16.20 -19.46 -1.71
CA SER A 75 -17.66 -19.68 -1.72
C SER A 75 -18.07 -20.89 -0.88
N ASP A 76 -17.34 -22.00 -0.99
CA ASP A 76 -17.57 -23.22 -0.20
C ASP A 76 -17.36 -22.96 1.30
N THR A 77 -16.31 -22.20 1.65
CA THR A 77 -16.03 -21.83 3.03
C THR A 77 -17.13 -20.92 3.58
N ALA A 78 -17.61 -19.94 2.80
CA ALA A 78 -18.70 -19.05 3.19
C ALA A 78 -20.04 -19.80 3.34
N ALA A 79 -20.30 -20.82 2.52
CA ALA A 79 -21.50 -21.65 2.61
C ALA A 79 -21.48 -22.60 3.82
N SER A 80 -20.30 -23.06 4.23
CA SER A 80 -20.12 -24.01 5.35
C SER A 80 -20.16 -23.37 6.74
N ILE A 81 -20.20 -22.04 6.82
CA ILE A 81 -20.32 -21.26 8.07
C ILE A 81 -21.79 -20.88 8.35
N LYS A 82 -22.73 -21.29 7.48
CA LYS A 82 -24.17 -21.11 7.64
C LYS A 82 -24.84 -22.35 8.23
#